data_AF-A0AAN5AX16-F1
#
_entry.id   AF-A0AAN5AX16-F1
#
_cell.length_a   1.000
_cell.length_b   1.000
_cell.length_c   1.000
_cell.angle_alpha   90.00
_cell.angle_beta   90.00
_cell.angle_gamma   90.00
#
_symmetry.space_group_name_H-M   'P 1'
#
loop_
_entity.id
_entity.type
_entity.pdbx_description
1 polymer ?
#
loop_
_entity_poly.entity_id
_entity_poly.type
_entity_poly.pdbx_seq_one_letter_code
_entity_poly.pdbx_strand_id
1 'polypeptide(L)'
;MPDIKDSVGEGAKNQGHDVALLQAMLRVIKDAKNAPYLSVDYDGSYGGQTRAAIERFQIDQKLAQSPVAKAAAAKGPAAVPPVPAAAGGAQETLGLVAPGSATLQKINAMLPATHQAMRSSPGSKTVYIAADAKDAATSKAAIASDAEYEPTFRAKLSNLVQQMYDTHKIVLWITPTGRRRTFAQQAAETQTNAGPGESNHNFGRAADIGFRRFQWVKGNGVIATDADWLNGLEAAKAGEATRWWNERDLLAAKEGLLPLNFERVHLQAFAQKGVSNQRSLAQLLNAVSASNMRWKAAYQADLQSQGKYWANVGTAKAIWAGNAAVTKSDLAKARTAATGKQVKDADIAQAEVDAMRKTLKADFQAADDNWVKWTAVP
;
A
#
# COMPACT_ATOMS: atom_id res chain seq x y z
N MET A 1 -14.96 -13.00 -13.99
CA MET A 1 -14.21 -13.53 -15.15
C MET A 1 -13.54 -12.37 -15.85
N PRO A 2 -12.42 -12.60 -16.56
CA PRO A 2 -11.78 -11.56 -17.36
C PRO A 2 -12.74 -11.06 -18.44
N ASP A 3 -12.70 -9.75 -18.69
CA ASP A 3 -13.55 -9.11 -19.69
C ASP A 3 -12.80 -7.93 -20.30
N ILE A 4 -13.01 -7.71 -21.59
CA ILE A 4 -12.44 -6.59 -22.34
C ILE A 4 -13.48 -5.47 -22.43
N LYS A 5 -13.06 -4.21 -22.35
CA LYS A 5 -13.97 -3.06 -22.36
C LYS A 5 -14.35 -2.63 -23.77
N ASP A 6 -13.40 -2.64 -24.68
CA ASP A 6 -13.58 -2.42 -26.11
C ASP A 6 -13.22 -3.68 -26.91
N SER A 7 -13.61 -3.71 -28.19
CA SER A 7 -13.22 -4.81 -29.08
C SER A 7 -11.71 -4.82 -29.35
N VAL A 8 -11.16 -6.02 -29.54
CA VAL A 8 -9.76 -6.26 -29.93
C VAL A 8 -9.74 -7.03 -31.24
N GLY A 9 -9.00 -6.55 -32.24
CA GLY A 9 -8.95 -7.16 -33.56
C GLY A 9 -8.89 -6.17 -34.71
N GLU A 10 -9.07 -6.71 -35.91
CA GLU A 10 -9.10 -5.95 -37.15
C GLU A 10 -10.24 -4.91 -37.11
N GLY A 11 -9.94 -3.65 -37.44
CA GLY A 11 -10.92 -2.56 -37.42
C GLY A 11 -11.38 -2.10 -36.03
N ALA A 12 -10.82 -2.66 -34.94
CA ALA A 12 -11.13 -2.26 -33.57
C ALA A 12 -10.22 -1.14 -33.05
N LYS A 13 -10.62 -0.51 -31.92
CA LYS A 13 -9.80 0.51 -31.25
C LYS A 13 -8.50 -0.05 -30.66
N ASN A 14 -8.48 -1.34 -30.31
CA ASN A 14 -7.29 -2.03 -29.79
C ASN A 14 -6.66 -1.31 -28.59
N GLN A 15 -7.46 -0.99 -27.58
CA GLN A 15 -6.97 -0.39 -26.34
C GLN A 15 -5.91 -1.30 -25.71
N GLY A 16 -4.75 -0.75 -25.34
CA GLY A 16 -3.60 -1.56 -24.92
C GLY A 16 -3.89 -2.50 -23.74
N HIS A 17 -4.81 -2.12 -22.84
CA HIS A 17 -5.21 -2.94 -21.69
C HIS A 17 -6.12 -4.11 -22.07
N ASP A 18 -6.98 -3.94 -23.07
CA ASP A 18 -7.83 -5.02 -23.59
C ASP A 18 -7.00 -5.99 -24.45
N VAL A 19 -6.09 -5.45 -25.26
CA VAL A 19 -5.13 -6.25 -26.04
C VAL A 19 -4.24 -7.08 -25.11
N ALA A 20 -3.68 -6.47 -24.06
CA ALA A 20 -2.84 -7.17 -23.09
C ALA A 20 -3.59 -8.31 -22.41
N LEU A 21 -4.85 -8.06 -21.99
CA LEU A 21 -5.68 -9.08 -21.37
C LEU A 21 -5.94 -10.25 -22.31
N LEU A 22 -6.39 -9.98 -23.53
CA LEU A 22 -6.69 -11.02 -24.52
C LEU A 22 -5.44 -11.82 -24.90
N GLN A 23 -4.31 -11.13 -25.15
CA GLN A 23 -3.04 -11.79 -25.44
C GLN A 23 -2.61 -12.70 -24.28
N ALA A 24 -2.70 -12.23 -23.03
CA ALA A 24 -2.35 -13.04 -21.86
C ALA A 24 -3.23 -14.30 -21.75
N MET A 25 -4.53 -14.18 -22.04
CA MET A 25 -5.44 -15.34 -22.08
C MET A 25 -5.03 -16.34 -23.17
N LEU A 26 -4.78 -15.87 -24.40
CA LEU A 26 -4.36 -16.71 -25.53
C LEU A 26 -2.95 -17.30 -25.35
N ARG A 27 -2.10 -16.67 -24.53
CA ARG A 27 -0.79 -17.19 -24.16
C ARG A 27 -0.86 -18.38 -23.21
N VAL A 28 -1.89 -18.40 -22.36
CA VAL A 28 -2.10 -19.43 -21.34
C VAL A 28 -2.87 -20.62 -21.90
N ILE A 29 -3.91 -20.37 -22.70
CA ILE A 29 -4.75 -21.41 -23.30
C ILE A 29 -3.95 -22.21 -24.32
N LYS A 30 -4.11 -23.54 -24.29
CA LYS A 30 -3.43 -24.48 -25.18
C LYS A 30 -4.35 -25.00 -26.27
N ASP A 31 -3.78 -25.20 -27.45
CA ASP A 31 -4.42 -25.90 -28.56
C ASP A 31 -4.35 -27.43 -28.41
N ALA A 32 -4.87 -28.17 -29.40
CA ALA A 32 -4.84 -29.63 -29.41
C ALA A 32 -3.43 -30.24 -29.43
N LYS A 33 -2.40 -29.46 -29.78
CA LYS A 33 -0.98 -29.87 -29.75
C LYS A 33 -0.29 -29.46 -28.45
N ASN A 34 -1.06 -29.02 -27.45
CA ASN A 34 -0.56 -28.50 -26.18
C ASN A 34 0.33 -27.25 -26.31
N ALA A 35 0.20 -26.52 -27.43
CA ALA A 35 0.92 -25.28 -27.68
C ALA A 35 0.02 -24.07 -27.38
N PRO A 36 0.58 -22.94 -26.88
CA PRO A 36 -0.22 -21.75 -26.65
C PRO A 36 -0.77 -21.16 -27.96
N TYR A 37 -1.95 -20.55 -27.92
CA TYR A 37 -2.50 -19.85 -29.09
C TYR A 37 -1.64 -18.64 -29.50
N LEU A 38 -1.18 -17.86 -28.53
CA LEU A 38 -0.15 -16.84 -28.73
C LEU A 38 1.24 -17.44 -28.44
N SER A 39 2.12 -17.46 -29.43
CA SER A 39 3.47 -18.06 -29.33
C SER A 39 4.53 -17.10 -28.76
N VAL A 40 4.24 -15.79 -28.75
CA VAL A 40 5.14 -14.74 -28.25
C VAL A 40 4.71 -14.28 -26.86
N ASP A 41 5.57 -13.53 -26.18
CA ASP A 41 5.20 -12.84 -24.95
C ASP A 41 4.18 -11.75 -25.25
N TYR A 42 3.19 -11.59 -24.36
CA TYR A 42 2.20 -10.52 -24.50
C TYR A 42 2.82 -9.16 -24.16
N ASP A 43 2.39 -8.12 -24.88
CA ASP A 43 2.95 -6.77 -24.79
C ASP A 43 1.88 -5.66 -24.83
N GLY A 44 0.61 -6.04 -24.98
CA GLY A 44 -0.52 -5.13 -25.11
C GLY A 44 -0.54 -4.34 -26.41
N SER A 45 0.16 -4.79 -27.45
CA SER A 45 0.15 -4.17 -28.78
C SER A 45 -0.54 -5.08 -29.78
N TYR A 46 -1.52 -4.54 -30.51
CA TYR A 46 -2.17 -5.31 -31.57
C TYR A 46 -1.26 -5.40 -32.80
N GLY A 47 -1.18 -6.58 -33.40
CA GLY A 47 -0.35 -6.84 -34.58
C GLY A 47 -0.59 -8.23 -35.15
N GLY A 48 0.20 -8.62 -36.14
CA GLY A 48 0.01 -9.87 -36.89
C GLY A 48 -0.03 -11.13 -36.03
N GLN A 49 0.79 -11.20 -34.97
CA GLN A 49 0.79 -12.34 -34.04
C GLN A 49 -0.50 -12.42 -33.22
N THR A 50 -0.99 -11.29 -32.70
CA THR A 50 -2.26 -11.21 -31.98
C THR A 50 -3.43 -11.60 -32.89
N ARG A 51 -3.44 -11.07 -34.13
CA ARG A 51 -4.44 -11.42 -35.13
C ARG A 51 -4.43 -12.92 -35.43
N ALA A 52 -3.27 -13.49 -35.77
CA ALA A 52 -3.15 -14.91 -36.08
C ALA A 52 -3.59 -15.81 -34.90
N ALA A 53 -3.30 -15.43 -33.66
CA ALA A 53 -3.74 -16.17 -32.48
C ALA A 53 -5.27 -16.16 -32.31
N ILE A 54 -5.93 -15.01 -32.53
CA ILE A 54 -7.40 -14.89 -32.49
C ILE A 54 -8.03 -15.74 -33.59
N GLU A 55 -7.57 -15.58 -34.84
CA GLU A 55 -8.11 -16.30 -35.99
C GLU A 55 -7.98 -17.83 -35.80
N ARG A 56 -6.80 -18.30 -35.35
CA ARG A 56 -6.56 -19.72 -35.06
C ARG A 56 -7.51 -20.22 -33.98
N PHE A 57 -7.65 -19.48 -32.88
CA PHE A 57 -8.57 -19.86 -31.80
C PHE A 57 -10.03 -19.97 -32.30
N GLN A 58 -10.51 -18.97 -33.04
CA GLN A 58 -11.88 -18.97 -33.54
C GLN A 58 -12.16 -20.13 -34.51
N ILE A 59 -11.20 -20.46 -35.37
CA ILE A 59 -11.32 -21.59 -36.30
C ILE A 59 -11.29 -22.92 -35.54
N ASP A 60 -10.34 -23.11 -34.63
CA ASP A 60 -10.20 -24.36 -33.84
C ASP A 60 -11.44 -24.61 -32.98
N GLN A 61 -12.06 -23.54 -32.45
CA GLN A 61 -13.28 -23.61 -31.66
C GLN A 61 -14.57 -23.55 -32.49
N LYS A 62 -14.47 -23.55 -33.82
CA LYS A 62 -15.62 -23.53 -34.75
C LYS A 62 -16.55 -22.32 -34.58
N LEU A 63 -15.99 -21.19 -34.17
CA LEU A 63 -16.72 -19.93 -33.94
C LEU A 63 -16.76 -19.04 -35.19
N ALA A 64 -15.75 -19.19 -36.06
CA ALA A 64 -15.68 -18.55 -37.37
C ALA A 64 -15.24 -19.56 -38.44
N GLN A 65 -15.64 -19.32 -39.69
CA GLN A 65 -15.15 -20.11 -40.83
C GLN A 65 -13.78 -19.65 -41.31
N SER A 66 -12.92 -20.60 -41.66
CA SER A 66 -11.66 -20.33 -42.35
C SER A 66 -11.90 -19.64 -43.71
N PRO A 67 -11.05 -18.70 -44.15
CA PRO A 67 -11.14 -18.07 -45.46
C PRO A 67 -11.19 -19.07 -46.63
N VAL A 68 -10.48 -20.20 -46.49
CA VAL A 68 -10.47 -21.27 -47.51
C VAL A 68 -11.83 -21.97 -47.59
N ALA A 69 -12.44 -22.27 -46.44
CA ALA A 69 -13.77 -22.87 -46.37
C ALA A 69 -14.85 -21.91 -46.89
N LYS A 70 -14.73 -20.61 -46.59
CA LYS A 70 -15.61 -19.56 -47.10
C LYS A 70 -15.50 -19.40 -48.62
N ALA A 71 -14.27 -19.43 -49.16
CA ALA A 71 -14.03 -19.37 -50.60
C ALA A 71 -14.50 -20.63 -51.34
N ALA A 72 -14.42 -21.81 -50.70
CA ALA A 72 -14.98 -23.05 -51.25
C ALA A 72 -16.52 -23.03 -51.27
N ALA A 73 -17.16 -22.55 -50.19
CA ALA A 73 -18.61 -22.40 -50.12
C ALA A 73 -19.17 -21.37 -51.12
N ALA A 74 -18.38 -20.35 -51.48
CA ALA A 74 -18.75 -19.35 -52.47
C ALA A 74 -18.68 -19.85 -53.93
N LYS A 75 -18.10 -21.03 -54.20
CA LYS A 75 -17.86 -21.56 -55.56
C LYS A 75 -18.84 -22.65 -56.02
N GLY A 76 -19.94 -22.92 -55.31
CA GLY A 76 -21.05 -23.78 -55.78
C GLY A 76 -21.57 -24.79 -54.74
N PRO A 77 -22.71 -25.47 -55.01
CA PRO A 77 -23.51 -26.20 -54.02
C PRO A 77 -22.94 -27.57 -53.61
N ALA A 78 -21.62 -27.77 -53.72
CA ALA A 78 -20.99 -28.99 -53.22
C ALA A 78 -20.86 -28.89 -51.69
N ALA A 79 -21.57 -29.79 -51.01
CA ALA A 79 -21.76 -29.84 -49.57
C ALA A 79 -20.44 -29.83 -48.77
N VAL A 80 -19.94 -28.64 -48.45
CA VAL A 80 -19.19 -28.47 -47.21
C VAL A 80 -20.24 -28.43 -46.10
N PRO A 81 -20.20 -29.34 -45.11
CA PRO A 81 -21.12 -29.26 -43.99
C PRO A 81 -21.03 -27.86 -43.39
N PRO A 82 -22.14 -27.10 -43.28
CA PRO A 82 -22.10 -25.83 -42.58
C PRO A 82 -21.56 -26.13 -41.17
N VAL A 83 -20.54 -25.39 -40.76
CA VAL A 83 -20.11 -25.42 -39.36
C VAL A 83 -21.38 -25.15 -38.55
N PRO A 84 -21.81 -26.06 -37.66
CA PRO A 84 -23.06 -25.89 -36.94
C PRO A 84 -23.01 -24.55 -36.24
N ALA A 85 -23.96 -23.67 -36.57
CA ALA A 85 -24.09 -22.38 -35.93
C ALA A 85 -24.13 -22.63 -34.42
N ALA A 86 -23.21 -22.01 -33.69
CA ALA A 86 -23.25 -22.05 -32.24
C ALA A 86 -24.66 -21.62 -31.81
N ALA A 87 -25.26 -22.38 -30.89
CA ALA A 87 -26.65 -22.20 -30.49
C ALA A 87 -26.89 -20.74 -30.05
N GLY A 88 -27.50 -19.93 -30.94
CA GLY A 88 -27.99 -18.59 -30.63
C GLY A 88 -27.30 -17.37 -31.26
N GLY A 89 -26.35 -17.46 -32.21
CA GLY A 89 -25.68 -16.26 -32.73
C GLY A 89 -25.19 -16.31 -34.18
N ALA A 90 -25.14 -15.15 -34.84
CA ALA A 90 -24.46 -14.94 -36.11
C ALA A 90 -22.98 -15.38 -36.01
N GLN A 91 -22.41 -15.86 -37.12
CA GLN A 91 -21.00 -16.26 -37.18
C GLN A 91 -20.08 -15.10 -36.75
N GLU A 92 -19.15 -15.36 -35.82
CA GLU A 92 -18.24 -14.34 -35.31
C GLU A 92 -17.36 -13.78 -36.45
N THR A 93 -17.01 -12.49 -36.37
CA THR A 93 -16.08 -11.88 -37.32
C THR A 93 -14.68 -12.40 -37.07
N LEU A 94 -14.08 -13.01 -38.11
CA LEU A 94 -12.75 -13.59 -38.03
C LEU A 94 -11.70 -12.53 -37.66
N GLY A 95 -10.88 -12.80 -36.64
CA GLY A 95 -9.83 -11.90 -36.17
C GLY A 95 -10.31 -10.75 -35.29
N LEU A 96 -11.60 -10.73 -34.92
CA LEU A 96 -12.21 -9.75 -34.03
C LEU A 96 -12.82 -10.42 -32.80
N VAL A 97 -12.51 -9.89 -31.62
CA VAL A 97 -13.12 -10.27 -30.34
C VAL A 97 -13.81 -9.05 -29.77
N ALA A 98 -15.14 -9.11 -29.69
CA ALA A 98 -15.95 -8.05 -29.08
C ALA A 98 -16.27 -8.38 -27.61
N PRO A 99 -16.55 -7.36 -26.77
CA PRO A 99 -17.07 -7.59 -25.42
C PRO A 99 -18.31 -8.48 -25.46
N GLY A 100 -18.37 -9.47 -24.56
CA GLY A 100 -19.49 -10.42 -24.48
C GLY A 100 -19.61 -11.42 -25.65
N SER A 101 -18.72 -11.41 -26.64
CA SER A 101 -18.82 -12.28 -27.81
C SER A 101 -18.63 -13.77 -27.48
N ALA A 102 -19.10 -14.66 -28.35
CA ALA A 102 -18.94 -16.10 -28.15
C ALA A 102 -17.46 -16.51 -28.11
N THR A 103 -16.61 -15.78 -28.85
CA THR A 103 -15.16 -15.93 -28.78
C THR A 103 -14.64 -15.67 -27.37
N LEU A 104 -14.97 -14.53 -26.77
CA LEU A 104 -14.51 -14.19 -25.42
C LEU A 104 -15.05 -15.15 -24.36
N GLN A 105 -16.32 -15.54 -24.46
CA GLN A 105 -16.93 -16.53 -23.57
C GLN A 105 -16.19 -17.88 -23.63
N LYS A 106 -15.82 -18.34 -24.84
CA LYS A 106 -15.09 -19.60 -25.02
C LYS A 106 -13.66 -19.50 -24.49
N ILE A 107 -12.96 -18.39 -24.72
CA ILE A 107 -11.63 -18.14 -24.15
C ILE A 107 -11.72 -18.22 -22.62
N ASN A 108 -12.69 -17.51 -22.02
CA ASN A 108 -12.91 -17.54 -20.56
C ASN A 108 -13.15 -18.95 -20.02
N ALA A 109 -13.97 -19.75 -20.70
CA ALA A 109 -14.26 -21.13 -20.29
C ALA A 109 -13.05 -22.08 -20.39
N MET A 110 -12.05 -21.75 -21.23
CA MET A 110 -10.84 -22.56 -21.42
C MET A 110 -9.67 -22.12 -20.53
N LEU A 111 -9.80 -21.03 -19.77
CA LEU A 111 -8.74 -20.60 -18.86
C LEU A 111 -8.56 -21.58 -17.69
N PRO A 112 -7.30 -21.89 -17.31
CA PRO A 112 -7.02 -22.55 -16.04
C PRO A 112 -7.61 -21.77 -14.87
N ALA A 113 -8.03 -22.48 -13.81
CA ALA A 113 -8.65 -21.87 -12.64
C ALA A 113 -7.80 -20.74 -12.03
N THR A 114 -6.47 -20.88 -12.04
CA THR A 114 -5.51 -19.87 -11.55
C THR A 114 -5.56 -18.54 -12.30
N HIS A 115 -6.11 -18.51 -13.52
CA HIS A 115 -6.13 -17.34 -14.40
C HIS A 115 -7.55 -16.76 -14.60
N GLN A 116 -8.58 -17.39 -14.04
CA GLN A 116 -9.97 -16.92 -14.17
C GLN A 116 -10.25 -15.59 -13.46
N ALA A 117 -9.31 -15.10 -12.67
CA ALA A 117 -9.36 -13.81 -12.00
C ALA A 117 -8.49 -12.74 -12.67
N MET A 118 -7.95 -13.00 -13.88
CA MET A 118 -7.18 -11.99 -14.62
C MET A 118 -7.99 -10.71 -14.88
N ARG A 119 -7.32 -9.58 -14.74
CA ARG A 119 -7.82 -8.23 -14.97
C ARG A 119 -6.76 -7.38 -15.64
N SER A 120 -7.19 -6.33 -16.31
CA SER A 120 -6.36 -5.22 -16.74
C SER A 120 -6.97 -3.90 -16.26
N SER A 121 -6.15 -2.86 -16.17
CA SER A 121 -6.59 -1.51 -15.79
C SER A 121 -6.44 -0.56 -16.98
N PRO A 122 -7.37 0.39 -17.21
CA PRO A 122 -7.29 1.32 -18.33
C PRO A 122 -5.90 1.95 -18.46
N GLY A 123 -5.31 1.89 -19.65
CA GLY A 123 -3.96 2.40 -19.92
C GLY A 123 -2.80 1.56 -19.36
N SER A 124 -3.06 0.40 -18.74
CA SER A 124 -2.00 -0.54 -18.32
C SER A 124 -1.77 -1.58 -19.42
N LYS A 125 -0.52 -1.96 -19.63
CA LYS A 125 -0.16 -3.16 -20.43
C LYS A 125 0.22 -4.34 -19.53
N THR A 126 -0.17 -4.30 -18.26
CA THR A 126 0.08 -5.37 -17.31
C THR A 126 -1.23 -6.00 -16.88
N VAL A 127 -1.30 -7.32 -17.04
CA VAL A 127 -2.40 -8.13 -16.55
C VAL A 127 -2.08 -8.55 -15.12
N TYR A 128 -3.06 -8.43 -14.24
CA TYR A 128 -2.94 -8.81 -12.84
C TYR A 128 -4.08 -9.75 -12.43
N ILE A 129 -3.91 -10.44 -11.30
CA ILE A 129 -4.93 -11.33 -10.75
C ILE A 129 -5.69 -10.59 -9.67
N ALA A 130 -7.02 -10.58 -9.78
CA ALA A 130 -7.89 -10.03 -8.76
C ALA A 130 -7.70 -10.82 -7.45
N ALA A 131 -7.54 -10.09 -6.35
CA ALA A 131 -7.48 -10.68 -5.02
C ALA A 131 -8.87 -11.19 -4.57
N ASP A 132 -8.87 -12.03 -3.54
CA ASP A 132 -10.09 -12.53 -2.93
C ASP A 132 -10.78 -11.44 -2.07
N ALA A 133 -12.11 -11.36 -2.15
CA ALA A 133 -12.92 -10.49 -1.29
C ALA A 133 -12.70 -10.78 0.19
N LYS A 134 -12.44 -12.05 0.55
CA LYS A 134 -12.14 -12.46 1.91
C LYS A 134 -10.84 -11.87 2.42
N ASP A 135 -9.81 -11.72 1.58
CA ASP A 135 -8.55 -11.08 1.97
C ASP A 135 -8.76 -9.59 2.23
N ALA A 136 -9.58 -8.92 1.41
CA ALA A 136 -9.96 -7.51 1.63
C ALA A 136 -10.71 -7.33 2.95
N ALA A 137 -11.72 -8.18 3.19
CA ALA A 137 -12.50 -8.16 4.43
C ALA A 137 -11.63 -8.43 5.66
N THR A 138 -10.69 -9.39 5.56
CA THR A 138 -9.75 -9.71 6.64
C THR A 138 -8.83 -8.52 6.95
N SER A 139 -8.28 -7.87 5.92
CA SER A 139 -7.42 -6.69 6.08
C SER A 139 -8.16 -5.54 6.73
N LYS A 140 -9.35 -5.23 6.21
CA LYS A 140 -10.25 -4.21 6.73
C LYS A 140 -10.60 -4.44 8.19
N ALA A 141 -10.99 -5.68 8.55
CA ALA A 141 -11.32 -6.05 9.91
C ALA A 141 -10.11 -5.92 10.84
N ALA A 142 -8.93 -6.39 10.41
CA ALA A 142 -7.71 -6.30 11.20
C ALA A 142 -7.31 -4.86 11.52
N ILE A 143 -7.51 -3.91 10.59
CA ILE A 143 -7.27 -2.49 10.83
C ILE A 143 -8.36 -1.89 11.72
N ALA A 144 -9.63 -2.20 11.45
CA ALA A 144 -10.76 -1.61 12.16
C ALA A 144 -10.79 -1.98 13.66
N SER A 145 -10.34 -3.19 13.99
CA SER A 145 -10.27 -3.66 15.38
C SER A 145 -8.97 -3.30 16.10
N ASP A 146 -7.97 -2.75 15.40
CA ASP A 146 -6.68 -2.44 16.00
C ASP A 146 -6.79 -1.20 16.90
N ALA A 147 -6.66 -1.41 18.22
CA ALA A 147 -6.73 -0.37 19.24
C ALA A 147 -5.45 0.47 19.32
N GLU A 148 -4.40 0.06 18.61
CA GLU A 148 -3.13 0.78 18.56
C GLU A 148 -3.14 1.98 17.59
N TYR A 149 -4.22 2.16 16.84
CA TYR A 149 -4.44 3.32 16.01
C TYR A 149 -5.45 4.29 16.64
N GLU A 150 -5.26 5.58 16.36
CA GLU A 150 -6.28 6.59 16.65
C GLU A 150 -7.59 6.25 15.90
N PRO A 151 -8.76 6.32 16.55
CA PRO A 151 -10.03 5.83 15.99
C PRO A 151 -10.39 6.39 14.61
N THR A 152 -10.18 7.68 14.38
CA THR A 152 -10.49 8.32 13.09
C THR A 152 -9.50 7.88 12.02
N PHE A 153 -8.22 7.77 12.36
CA PHE A 153 -7.18 7.31 11.45
C PHE A 153 -7.38 5.85 11.01
N ARG A 154 -7.69 4.92 11.93
CA ARG A 154 -7.97 3.52 11.52
C ARG A 154 -9.23 3.38 10.69
N ALA A 155 -10.26 4.20 10.92
CA ALA A 155 -11.46 4.19 10.08
C ALA A 155 -11.12 4.57 8.63
N LYS A 156 -10.30 5.60 8.44
CA LYS A 156 -9.80 6.02 7.12
C LYS A 156 -8.95 4.94 6.44
N LEU A 157 -8.03 4.31 7.17
CA LEU A 157 -7.21 3.20 6.63
C LEU A 157 -8.09 2.00 6.21
N SER A 158 -9.08 1.65 7.03
CA SER A 158 -10.05 0.58 6.74
C SER A 158 -10.88 0.88 5.48
N ASN A 159 -11.32 2.13 5.31
CA ASN A 159 -12.00 2.57 4.10
C ASN A 159 -11.09 2.55 2.86
N LEU A 160 -9.81 2.92 3.00
CA LEU A 160 -8.84 2.85 1.90
C LEU A 160 -8.68 1.41 1.39
N VAL A 161 -8.57 0.42 2.28
CA VAL A 161 -8.53 -1.00 1.88
C VAL A 161 -9.77 -1.37 1.07
N GLN A 162 -10.95 -0.98 1.55
CA GLN A 162 -12.22 -1.24 0.87
C GLN A 162 -12.26 -0.59 -0.52
N GLN A 163 -11.88 0.68 -0.63
CA GLN A 163 -11.90 1.41 -1.91
C GLN A 163 -10.93 0.83 -2.94
N MET A 164 -9.74 0.42 -2.50
CA MET A 164 -8.76 -0.21 -3.39
C MET A 164 -9.30 -1.54 -3.93
N TYR A 165 -9.95 -2.33 -3.07
CA TYR A 165 -10.58 -3.57 -3.50
C TYR A 165 -11.81 -3.33 -4.39
N ASP A 166 -12.66 -2.34 -4.07
CA ASP A 166 -13.85 -2.06 -4.85
C ASP A 166 -13.50 -1.57 -6.25
N THR A 167 -12.52 -0.68 -6.34
CA THR A 167 -12.07 -0.08 -7.61
C THR A 167 -11.25 -1.06 -8.44
N HIS A 168 -10.23 -1.69 -7.84
CA HIS A 168 -9.20 -2.42 -8.57
C HIS A 168 -9.16 -3.91 -8.27
N LYS A 169 -9.88 -4.37 -7.25
CA LYS A 169 -9.83 -5.75 -6.71
C LYS A 169 -8.42 -6.14 -6.27
N ILE A 170 -7.71 -5.17 -5.72
CA ILE A 170 -6.37 -5.30 -5.12
C ILE A 170 -6.53 -5.10 -3.61
N VAL A 171 -5.85 -5.94 -2.83
CA VAL A 171 -5.89 -5.86 -1.36
C VAL A 171 -4.66 -5.11 -0.86
N LEU A 172 -4.91 -4.10 -0.03
CA LEU A 172 -3.87 -3.43 0.74
C LEU A 172 -3.74 -4.08 2.12
N TRP A 173 -2.56 -4.00 2.72
CA TRP A 173 -2.29 -4.58 4.04
C TRP A 173 -1.21 -3.81 4.79
N ILE A 174 -1.35 -3.77 6.12
CA ILE A 174 -0.34 -3.16 7.00
C ILE A 174 0.89 -4.04 7.03
N THR A 175 2.04 -3.49 6.65
CA THR A 175 3.30 -4.24 6.65
C THR A 175 3.63 -4.73 8.08
N PRO A 176 4.44 -5.79 8.24
CA PRO A 176 4.73 -6.35 9.58
C PRO A 176 5.28 -5.32 10.59
N THR A 177 6.02 -4.32 10.12
CA THR A 177 6.62 -3.25 10.93
C THR A 177 5.85 -1.93 10.84
N GLY A 178 4.77 -1.89 10.06
CA GLY A 178 4.05 -0.68 9.68
C GLY A 178 3.05 -0.15 10.70
N ARG A 179 2.97 -0.75 11.88
CA ARG A 179 1.98 -0.40 12.91
C ARG A 179 2.45 0.73 13.81
N ARG A 180 1.65 1.02 14.84
CA ARG A 180 2.10 1.77 16.00
C ARG A 180 3.41 1.17 16.52
N ARG A 181 4.31 2.05 16.96
CA ARG A 181 5.52 1.67 17.69
C ARG A 181 5.50 2.31 19.06
N THR A 182 5.69 1.54 20.12
CA THR A 182 5.94 2.09 21.46
C THR A 182 7.22 2.94 21.46
N PHE A 183 7.41 3.76 22.48
CA PHE A 183 8.65 4.53 22.65
C PHE A 183 9.86 3.60 22.77
N ALA A 184 9.69 2.44 23.41
CA ALA A 184 10.71 1.39 23.47
C ALA A 184 11.09 0.86 22.07
N GLN A 185 10.10 0.51 21.26
CA GLN A 185 10.32 0.02 19.89
C GLN A 185 10.96 1.10 19.02
N GLN A 186 10.54 2.36 19.16
CA GLN A 186 11.13 3.49 18.45
C GLN A 186 12.58 3.75 18.85
N ALA A 187 12.94 3.57 20.13
CA ALA A 187 14.32 3.70 20.58
C ALA A 187 15.23 2.62 19.99
N ALA A 188 14.70 1.42 19.76
CA ALA A 188 15.41 0.29 19.16
C ALA A 188 15.48 0.36 17.62
N GLU A 189 14.67 1.21 16.98
CA GLU A 189 14.66 1.36 15.53
C GLU A 189 15.97 1.96 15.02
N THR A 190 16.49 1.36 13.95
CA THR A 190 17.76 1.76 13.31
C THR A 190 17.57 2.43 11.95
N GLN A 191 16.38 2.27 11.34
CA GLN A 191 16.08 2.80 10.01
C GLN A 191 15.55 4.24 10.03
N THR A 192 15.41 4.85 11.21
CA THR A 192 14.90 6.21 11.37
C THR A 192 15.75 7.05 12.31
N ASN A 193 15.76 8.36 12.03
CA ASN A 193 16.39 9.35 12.90
C ASN A 193 15.45 9.81 14.02
N ALA A 194 14.15 9.49 13.96
CA ALA A 194 13.18 9.84 14.99
C ALA A 194 13.43 9.05 16.28
N GLY A 195 13.58 9.75 17.40
CA GLY A 195 13.60 9.18 18.73
C GLY A 195 12.19 8.92 19.29
N PRO A 196 12.13 8.39 20.53
CA PRO A 196 10.88 8.19 21.26
C PRO A 196 9.99 9.44 21.31
N GLY A 197 8.75 9.32 20.82
CA GLY A 197 7.78 10.41 20.78
C GLY A 197 7.98 11.41 19.64
N GLU A 198 8.92 11.17 18.73
CA GLU A 198 9.15 12.00 17.55
C GLU A 198 8.52 11.44 16.27
N SER A 199 8.09 10.16 16.30
CA SER A 199 7.46 9.49 15.16
C SER A 199 5.94 9.48 15.29
N ASN A 200 5.23 9.69 14.18
CA ASN A 200 3.77 9.58 14.13
C ASN A 200 3.27 8.14 14.39
N HIS A 201 4.13 7.13 14.19
CA HIS A 201 3.84 5.75 14.62
C HIS A 201 3.72 5.64 16.14
N ASN A 202 4.36 6.52 16.92
CA ASN A 202 4.27 6.46 18.39
C ASN A 202 2.89 6.84 18.93
N PHE A 203 2.05 7.41 18.08
CA PHE A 203 0.75 7.94 18.47
C PHE A 203 -0.39 7.31 17.69
N GLY A 204 -0.14 6.20 16.99
CA GLY A 204 -1.18 5.51 16.21
C GLY A 204 -1.76 6.37 15.08
N ARG A 205 -0.97 7.29 14.53
CA ARG A 205 -1.38 8.27 13.49
C ARG A 205 -0.57 8.16 12.20
N ALA A 206 0.22 7.11 12.07
CA ALA A 206 0.89 6.70 10.85
C ALA A 206 0.81 5.19 10.69
N ALA A 207 0.83 4.72 9.44
CA ALA A 207 0.89 3.31 9.12
C ALA A 207 1.65 3.09 7.80
N ASP A 208 2.41 2.00 7.75
CA ASP A 208 2.99 1.53 6.48
C ASP A 208 2.07 0.50 5.87
N ILE A 209 1.46 0.86 4.73
CA ILE A 209 0.45 0.07 4.05
C ILE A 209 0.89 -0.21 2.61
N GLY A 210 1.09 -1.50 2.33
CA GLY A 210 1.51 -2.02 1.02
C GLY A 210 0.47 -2.92 0.38
N PHE A 211 0.90 -3.72 -0.59
CA PHE A 211 0.04 -4.56 -1.42
C PHE A 211 0.12 -6.03 -1.02
N ARG A 212 -0.95 -6.58 -0.47
CA ARG A 212 -0.96 -7.97 -0.04
C ARG A 212 -1.02 -8.91 -1.23
N ARG A 213 0.02 -9.73 -1.38
CA ARG A 213 0.08 -10.82 -2.37
C ARG A 213 -0.33 -10.35 -3.77
N PHE A 214 0.13 -9.17 -4.17
CA PHE A 214 -0.18 -8.66 -5.49
C PHE A 214 0.34 -9.64 -6.55
N GLN A 215 -0.54 -10.07 -7.44
CA GLN A 215 -0.21 -11.07 -8.45
C GLN A 215 -0.32 -10.47 -9.83
N TRP A 216 0.72 -10.65 -10.65
CA TRP A 216 0.77 -10.16 -12.02
C TRP A 216 1.23 -11.23 -12.99
N VAL A 217 0.77 -11.15 -14.23
CA VAL A 217 1.06 -12.13 -15.27
C VAL A 217 2.28 -11.64 -16.05
N LYS A 218 3.35 -12.43 -16.09
CA LYS A 218 4.52 -12.16 -16.94
C LYS A 218 4.16 -12.31 -18.42
N GLY A 219 4.95 -11.73 -19.33
CA GLY A 219 4.71 -11.79 -20.78
C GLY A 219 4.44 -13.22 -21.31
N ASN A 220 5.11 -14.21 -20.72
CA ASN A 220 4.96 -15.62 -21.06
C ASN A 220 3.71 -16.32 -20.47
N GLY A 221 2.85 -15.62 -19.74
CA GLY A 221 1.63 -16.15 -19.11
C GLY A 221 1.79 -16.69 -17.68
N VAL A 222 3.01 -16.70 -17.13
CA VAL A 222 3.28 -17.16 -15.75
C VAL A 222 2.85 -16.11 -14.72
N ILE A 223 2.14 -16.53 -13.68
CA ILE A 223 1.77 -15.65 -12.56
C ILE A 223 2.98 -15.47 -11.63
N ALA A 224 3.36 -14.22 -11.39
CA ALA A 224 4.29 -13.81 -10.35
C ALA A 224 3.49 -13.30 -9.14
N THR A 225 3.94 -13.61 -7.93
CA THR A 225 3.44 -12.99 -6.69
C THR A 225 4.50 -12.05 -6.17
N ASP A 226 4.10 -10.82 -5.85
CA ASP A 226 4.99 -9.80 -5.34
C ASP A 226 4.98 -9.70 -3.80
N ALA A 227 6.00 -9.04 -3.27
CA ALA A 227 6.03 -8.59 -1.88
C ALA A 227 5.18 -7.32 -1.70
N ASP A 228 4.98 -6.91 -0.44
CA ASP A 228 4.13 -5.76 -0.10
C ASP A 228 4.58 -4.43 -0.74
N TRP A 229 5.84 -4.35 -1.19
CA TRP A 229 6.45 -3.18 -1.82
C TRP A 229 6.37 -3.15 -3.35
N LEU A 230 5.86 -4.21 -4.00
CA LEU A 230 5.88 -4.39 -5.45
C LEU A 230 7.29 -4.42 -6.07
N ASN A 231 8.33 -4.80 -5.31
CA ASN A 231 9.72 -4.81 -5.78
C ASN A 231 9.92 -5.69 -7.04
N GLY A 232 9.20 -6.80 -7.15
CA GLY A 232 9.29 -7.69 -8.31
C GLY A 232 8.72 -7.06 -9.59
N LEU A 233 7.58 -6.39 -9.47
CA LEU A 233 6.95 -5.63 -10.54
C LEU A 233 7.77 -4.38 -10.86
N GLU A 234 8.36 -3.72 -9.88
CA GLU A 234 9.22 -2.56 -10.11
C GLU A 234 10.45 -2.93 -10.93
N ALA A 235 11.13 -4.02 -10.57
CA ALA A 235 12.27 -4.53 -11.32
C ALA A 235 11.90 -4.92 -12.77
N ALA A 236 10.69 -5.42 -13.00
CA ALA A 236 10.24 -5.84 -14.33
C ALA A 236 9.62 -4.69 -15.15
N LYS A 237 8.89 -3.79 -14.49
CA LYS A 237 7.97 -2.78 -15.07
C LYS A 237 7.76 -1.60 -14.11
N ALA A 238 8.82 -0.83 -13.82
CA ALA A 238 8.82 0.29 -12.86
C ALA A 238 7.66 1.29 -13.01
N GLY A 239 7.24 1.60 -14.25
CA GLY A 239 6.11 2.48 -14.51
C GLY A 239 4.77 1.95 -13.99
N GLU A 240 4.56 0.63 -14.06
CA GLU A 240 3.33 -0.02 -13.58
C GLU A 240 3.33 -0.15 -12.06
N ALA A 241 4.48 -0.45 -11.45
CA ALA A 241 4.61 -0.40 -9.98
C ALA A 241 4.31 1.01 -9.44
N THR A 242 4.90 2.04 -10.06
CA THR A 242 4.64 3.44 -9.71
C THR A 242 3.16 3.82 -9.88
N ARG A 243 2.53 3.34 -10.95
CA ARG A 243 1.10 3.54 -11.17
C ARG A 243 0.26 3.00 -10.00
N TRP A 244 0.51 1.79 -9.52
CA TRP A 244 -0.29 1.22 -8.43
C TRP A 244 -0.12 1.99 -7.12
N TRP A 245 1.08 2.49 -6.83
CA TRP A 245 1.29 3.44 -5.72
C TRP A 245 0.46 4.72 -5.91
N ASN A 246 0.47 5.30 -7.10
CA ASN A 246 -0.33 6.51 -7.39
C ASN A 246 -1.83 6.25 -7.25
N GLU A 247 -2.34 5.11 -7.71
CA GLU A 247 -3.75 4.72 -7.56
C GLU A 247 -4.13 4.59 -6.08
N ARG A 248 -3.26 3.97 -5.26
CA ARG A 248 -3.44 3.92 -3.79
C ARG A 248 -3.49 5.33 -3.21
N ASP A 249 -2.58 6.22 -3.60
CA ASP A 249 -2.46 7.57 -3.05
C ASP A 249 -3.64 8.47 -3.44
N LEU A 250 -4.16 8.31 -4.66
CA LEU A 250 -5.38 8.98 -5.10
C LEU A 250 -6.59 8.57 -4.26
N LEU A 251 -6.69 7.31 -3.85
CA LEU A 251 -7.74 6.84 -2.94
C LEU A 251 -7.47 7.28 -1.50
N ALA A 252 -6.22 7.24 -1.04
CA ALA A 252 -5.82 7.69 0.28
C ALA A 252 -6.17 9.18 0.50
N ALA A 253 -5.93 10.02 -0.51
CA ALA A 253 -6.26 11.44 -0.48
C ALA A 253 -7.76 11.71 -0.29
N LYS A 254 -8.65 10.85 -0.83
CA LYS A 254 -10.11 10.96 -0.62
C LYS A 254 -10.52 10.74 0.82
N GLU A 255 -9.77 9.90 1.55
CA GLU A 255 -9.93 9.69 2.99
C GLU A 255 -9.22 10.76 3.84
N GLY A 256 -8.52 11.70 3.21
CA GLY A 256 -7.65 12.65 3.90
C GLY A 256 -6.46 11.97 4.59
N LEU A 257 -5.96 10.87 4.03
CA LEU A 257 -4.68 10.25 4.38
C LEU A 257 -3.58 10.86 3.51
N LEU A 258 -2.40 11.04 4.10
CA LEU A 258 -1.31 11.76 3.45
C LEU A 258 -0.09 10.85 3.26
N PRO A 259 0.33 10.59 2.02
CA PRO A 259 1.55 9.83 1.76
C PRO A 259 2.82 10.63 2.10
N LEU A 260 3.90 9.92 2.42
CA LEU A 260 5.21 10.50 2.64
C LEU A 260 6.07 10.37 1.37
N ASN A 261 6.57 11.49 0.84
CA ASN A 261 7.23 11.51 -0.47
C ASN A 261 8.50 10.62 -0.56
N PHE A 262 9.21 10.38 0.54
CA PHE A 262 10.44 9.59 0.55
C PHE A 262 10.24 8.14 1.02
N GLU A 263 9.05 7.78 1.50
CA GLU A 263 8.73 6.45 2.00
C GLU A 263 7.37 6.03 1.46
N ARG A 264 7.37 5.32 0.32
CA ARG A 264 6.14 5.03 -0.43
C ARG A 264 5.11 4.29 0.41
N VAL A 265 5.48 3.40 1.31
CA VAL A 265 4.50 2.66 2.13
C VAL A 265 3.79 3.52 3.17
N HIS A 266 4.39 4.64 3.59
CA HIS A 266 3.95 5.42 4.74
C HIS A 266 2.75 6.31 4.42
N LEU A 267 1.68 6.15 5.18
CA LEU A 267 0.54 7.06 5.24
C LEU A 267 0.40 7.65 6.65
N GLN A 268 0.01 8.91 6.75
CA GLN A 268 -0.18 9.59 8.04
C GLN A 268 -1.44 10.45 8.08
N ALA A 269 -1.91 10.73 9.29
CA ALA A 269 -3.17 11.41 9.56
C ALA A 269 -3.15 12.93 9.27
N PHE A 270 -1.97 13.55 9.21
CA PHE A 270 -1.81 14.99 9.04
C PHE A 270 -0.48 15.32 8.35
N ALA A 271 -0.41 16.51 7.73
CA ALA A 271 0.81 16.98 7.10
C ALA A 271 1.82 17.38 8.17
N GLN A 272 3.09 17.02 7.97
CA GLN A 272 4.17 17.47 8.87
C GLN A 272 4.37 18.99 8.80
N LYS A 273 4.03 19.62 7.66
CA LYS A 273 4.10 21.08 7.51
C LYS A 273 3.10 21.74 8.45
N GLY A 274 3.60 22.50 9.41
CA GLY A 274 2.76 23.20 10.40
C GLY A 274 2.29 22.31 11.53
N VAL A 275 2.96 21.18 11.81
CA VAL A 275 2.83 20.44 13.07
C VAL A 275 4.22 20.25 13.67
N SER A 276 4.37 20.59 14.95
CA SER A 276 5.61 20.42 15.70
C SER A 276 5.49 19.22 16.63
N ASN A 277 6.03 18.07 16.22
CA ASN A 277 6.04 16.85 17.04
C ASN A 277 6.68 17.08 18.42
N GLN A 278 7.69 17.95 18.53
CA GLN A 278 8.30 18.32 19.80
C GLN A 278 7.36 19.13 20.71
N ARG A 279 6.56 20.06 20.16
CA ARG A 279 5.55 20.78 20.95
C ARG A 279 4.41 19.86 21.36
N SER A 280 3.96 19.00 20.45
CA SER A 280 2.95 17.99 20.77
C SER A 280 3.41 17.02 21.86
N LEU A 281 4.67 16.56 21.80
CA LEU A 281 5.24 15.70 22.83
C LEU A 281 5.35 16.44 24.17
N ALA A 282 5.79 17.71 24.18
CA ALA A 282 5.82 18.51 25.40
C ALA A 282 4.41 18.69 26.00
N GLN A 283 3.39 18.93 25.18
CA GLN A 283 2.00 19.00 25.63
C GLN A 283 1.53 17.67 26.23
N LEU A 284 1.85 16.54 25.60
CA LEU A 284 1.54 15.22 26.12
C LEU A 284 2.22 14.98 27.48
N LEU A 285 3.53 15.23 27.58
CA LEU A 285 4.30 15.08 28.82
C LEU A 285 3.68 15.90 29.96
N ASN A 286 3.33 17.16 29.71
CA ASN A 286 2.67 18.01 30.70
C ASN A 286 1.28 17.50 31.12
N ALA A 287 0.55 16.82 30.23
CA ALA A 287 -0.79 16.34 30.49
C ALA A 287 -0.83 15.03 31.31
N VAL A 288 0.26 14.26 31.33
CA VAL A 288 0.27 12.87 31.84
C VAL A 288 1.33 12.61 32.90
N SER A 289 2.35 13.48 33.00
CA SER A 289 3.38 13.36 34.01
C SER A 289 2.82 13.58 35.42
N ALA A 290 3.25 12.74 36.36
CA ALA A 290 3.00 12.89 37.80
C ALA A 290 4.17 13.58 38.54
N SER A 291 5.23 13.98 37.84
CA SER A 291 6.49 14.41 38.47
C SER A 291 6.49 15.87 38.93
N ASN A 292 5.38 16.60 38.73
CA ASN A 292 5.28 18.07 38.88
C ASN A 292 6.27 18.86 38.01
N MET A 293 6.98 18.20 37.10
CA MET A 293 7.87 18.83 36.14
C MET A 293 7.06 19.37 34.97
N ARG A 294 7.51 20.51 34.43
CA ARG A 294 6.93 21.09 33.22
C ARG A 294 7.88 20.91 32.05
N TRP A 295 7.30 20.70 30.88
CA TRP A 295 8.00 20.44 29.63
C TRP A 295 7.73 21.53 28.60
N LYS A 296 8.75 21.84 27.81
CA LYS A 296 8.71 22.68 26.62
C LYS A 296 9.28 21.91 25.43
N ALA A 297 9.05 22.44 24.23
CA ALA A 297 9.65 21.92 23.01
C ALA A 297 11.19 21.87 23.10
N ALA A 298 11.82 21.13 22.19
CA ALA A 298 13.26 20.89 22.18
C ALA A 298 13.80 20.33 23.52
N TYR A 299 13.03 19.44 24.15
CA TYR A 299 13.41 18.71 25.38
C TYR A 299 13.85 19.62 26.52
N GLN A 300 13.14 20.72 26.71
CA GLN A 300 13.35 21.59 27.86
C GLN A 300 12.46 21.16 29.02
N ALA A 301 13.05 20.94 30.19
CA ALA A 301 12.35 20.59 31.41
C ALA A 301 12.63 21.63 32.49
N ASP A 302 11.63 21.93 33.31
CA ASP A 302 11.78 22.92 34.38
C ASP A 302 12.49 22.37 35.63
N LEU A 303 12.75 21.06 35.67
CA LEU A 303 13.39 20.33 36.77
C LEU A 303 12.70 20.64 38.12
N GLN A 304 11.36 20.71 38.13
CA GLN A 304 10.51 21.01 39.29
C GLN A 304 10.68 22.44 39.84
N SER A 305 11.20 23.36 39.05
CA SER A 305 11.33 24.78 39.42
C SER A 305 10.01 25.57 39.33
N GLN A 306 8.89 24.92 39.03
CA GLN A 306 7.57 25.53 38.83
C GLN A 306 7.56 26.53 37.66
N GLY A 307 8.33 26.22 36.61
CA GLY A 307 8.49 27.02 35.40
C GLY A 307 9.44 28.21 35.52
N LYS A 308 10.18 28.35 36.63
CA LYS A 308 11.09 29.48 36.89
C LYS A 308 12.49 29.30 36.31
N TYR A 309 12.89 28.07 36.01
CA TYR A 309 14.13 27.71 35.31
C TYR A 309 13.81 26.66 34.24
N TRP A 310 14.56 26.64 33.14
CA TRP A 310 14.38 25.69 32.04
C TRP A 310 15.74 25.17 31.60
N ALA A 311 15.97 23.87 31.75
CA ALA A 311 17.18 23.20 31.30
C ALA A 311 16.90 22.41 30.01
N ASN A 312 17.84 22.42 29.07
CA ASN A 312 17.83 21.45 27.98
C ASN A 312 18.35 20.11 28.52
N VAL A 313 17.52 19.07 28.47
CA VAL A 313 17.85 17.76 29.04
C VAL A 313 18.33 16.74 27.98
N GLY A 314 18.68 17.22 26.78
CA GLY A 314 19.31 16.44 25.72
C GLY A 314 18.33 16.01 24.62
N THR A 315 18.34 14.73 24.26
CA THR A 315 17.51 14.17 23.19
C THR A 315 16.50 13.17 23.73
N ALA A 316 15.43 12.91 22.98
CA ALA A 316 14.47 11.85 23.33
C ALA A 316 15.13 10.50 23.59
N LYS A 317 16.10 10.10 22.74
CA LYS A 317 16.84 8.83 22.91
C LYS A 317 17.65 8.81 24.21
N ALA A 318 18.34 9.91 24.54
CA ALA A 318 19.12 10.01 25.78
C ALA A 318 18.21 9.99 27.04
N ILE A 319 17.07 10.69 27.00
CA ILE A 319 16.09 10.71 28.09
C ILE A 319 15.52 9.31 28.31
N TRP A 320 15.06 8.64 27.25
CA TRP A 320 14.52 7.29 27.32
C TRP A 320 15.53 6.26 27.85
N ALA A 321 16.81 6.41 27.47
CA ALA A 321 17.89 5.57 27.97
C ALA A 321 18.22 5.80 29.46
N GLY A 322 17.66 6.85 30.09
CA GLY A 322 18.00 7.24 31.47
C GLY A 322 19.30 8.04 31.56
N ASN A 323 19.81 8.54 30.43
CA ASN A 323 21.06 9.26 30.29
C ASN A 323 20.82 10.73 29.90
N ALA A 324 19.73 11.32 30.39
CA ALA A 324 19.41 12.73 30.12
C ALA A 324 20.56 13.66 30.52
N ALA A 325 20.75 14.73 29.76
CA ALA A 325 21.86 15.68 29.89
C ALA A 325 21.65 16.69 31.05
N VAL A 326 21.23 16.20 32.23
CA VAL A 326 21.08 17.00 33.44
C VAL A 326 22.42 17.11 34.16
N THR A 327 22.78 18.32 34.58
CA THR A 327 23.97 18.59 35.39
C THR A 327 23.60 18.97 36.83
N LYS A 328 24.59 18.94 37.73
CA LYS A 328 24.45 19.51 39.08
C LYS A 328 24.08 21.00 39.04
N SER A 329 24.66 21.73 38.09
CA SER A 329 24.38 23.16 37.90
C SER A 329 22.93 23.42 37.54
N ASP A 330 22.33 22.57 36.70
CA ASP A 330 20.92 22.70 36.34
C ASP A 330 20.00 22.50 37.56
N LEU A 331 20.28 21.50 38.39
CA LEU A 331 19.52 21.25 39.61
C LEU A 331 19.69 22.36 40.66
N ALA A 332 20.91 22.87 40.83
CA ALA A 332 21.20 23.98 41.73
C ALA A 332 20.45 25.26 41.31
N LYS A 333 20.46 25.58 40.00
CA LYS A 333 19.69 26.70 39.43
C LYS A 333 18.18 26.50 39.57
N ALA A 334 17.68 25.31 39.27
CA ALA A 334 16.27 24.98 39.42
C ALA A 334 15.77 25.13 40.87
N ARG A 335 16.53 24.60 41.85
CA ARG A 335 16.21 24.70 43.28
C ARG A 335 16.32 26.14 43.80
N THR A 336 17.33 26.89 43.33
CA THR A 336 17.46 28.32 43.64
C THR A 336 16.26 29.09 43.13
N ALA A 337 15.86 28.86 41.88
CA ALA A 337 14.68 29.51 41.29
C ALA A 337 13.39 29.13 42.01
N ALA A 338 13.22 27.86 42.39
CA ALA A 338 12.04 27.36 43.11
C ALA A 338 11.88 28.04 44.48
N THR A 339 12.96 28.08 45.27
CA THR A 339 12.94 28.44 46.71
C THR A 339 13.34 29.88 47.01
N GLY A 340 13.98 30.58 46.07
CA GLY A 340 14.59 31.89 46.29
C GLY A 340 15.87 31.87 47.13
N LYS A 341 16.32 30.70 47.59
CA LYS A 341 17.57 30.52 48.35
C LYS A 341 18.66 30.03 47.43
N GLN A 342 19.83 30.67 47.45
CA GLN A 342 20.96 30.25 46.64
C GLN A 342 21.42 28.84 47.04
N VAL A 343 21.43 27.93 46.06
CA VAL A 343 21.96 26.56 46.15
C VAL A 343 23.18 26.47 45.24
N LYS A 344 24.29 25.90 45.72
CA LYS A 344 25.53 25.75 44.93
C LYS A 344 25.60 24.34 44.34
N ASP A 345 26.33 24.19 43.25
CA ASP A 345 26.57 22.88 42.61
C ASP A 345 27.18 21.85 43.57
N ALA A 346 28.02 22.30 44.51
CA ALA A 346 28.63 21.45 45.54
C ALA A 346 27.59 20.86 46.51
N ASP A 347 26.43 21.50 46.66
CA ASP A 347 25.33 21.06 47.52
C ASP A 347 24.44 20.01 46.84
N ILE A 348 24.68 19.70 45.56
CA ILE A 348 23.95 18.69 44.79
C ILE A 348 24.77 17.39 44.73
N ALA A 349 24.21 16.32 45.27
CA ALA A 349 24.78 14.99 45.19
C ALA A 349 24.59 14.39 43.78
N GLN A 350 25.50 13.52 43.34
CA GLN A 350 25.34 12.81 42.07
C GLN A 350 24.08 11.94 42.05
N ALA A 351 23.72 11.36 43.20
CA ALA A 351 22.50 10.59 43.36
C ALA A 351 21.23 11.41 43.06
N GLU A 352 21.23 12.73 43.29
CA GLU A 352 20.10 13.60 42.93
C GLU A 352 19.99 13.82 41.42
N VAL A 353 21.14 13.92 40.72
CA VAL A 353 21.17 13.96 39.25
C VAL A 353 20.63 12.66 38.67
N ASP A 354 21.06 11.52 39.20
CA ASP A 354 20.61 10.21 38.74
C ASP A 354 19.13 9.96 39.05
N ALA A 355 18.63 10.47 40.19
CA ALA A 355 17.20 10.47 40.50
C ALA A 355 16.41 11.32 39.50
N MET A 356 16.88 12.53 39.18
CA MET A 356 16.22 13.40 38.18
C MET A 356 16.19 12.75 36.79
N ARG A 357 17.28 12.09 36.37
CA ARG A 357 17.31 11.33 35.10
C ARG A 357 16.25 10.22 35.07
N LYS A 358 16.07 9.51 36.18
CA LYS A 358 15.00 8.50 36.32
C LYS A 358 13.61 9.13 36.24
N THR A 359 13.40 10.30 36.86
CA THR A 359 12.13 11.03 36.77
C THR A 359 11.83 11.50 35.34
N LEU A 360 12.81 12.06 34.62
CA LEU A 360 12.66 12.45 33.21
C LEU A 360 12.27 11.26 32.33
N LYS A 361 12.91 10.10 32.54
CA LYS A 361 12.55 8.86 31.85
C LYS A 361 11.13 8.41 32.21
N ALA A 362 10.75 8.49 33.48
CA ALA A 362 9.41 8.11 33.94
C ALA A 362 8.31 8.94 33.28
N ASP A 363 8.55 10.23 33.03
CA ASP A 363 7.61 11.07 32.28
C ASP A 363 7.43 10.58 30.83
N PHE A 364 8.51 10.16 30.17
CA PHE A 364 8.42 9.56 28.83
C PHE A 364 7.69 8.21 28.86
N GLN A 365 7.87 7.40 29.89
CA GLN A 365 7.13 6.14 30.06
C GLN A 365 5.64 6.43 30.23
N ALA A 366 5.27 7.39 31.08
CA ALA A 366 3.89 7.83 31.23
C ALA A 366 3.30 8.36 29.93
N ALA A 367 4.08 9.07 29.11
CA ALA A 367 3.67 9.52 27.79
C ALA A 367 3.45 8.37 26.80
N ASP A 368 4.30 7.35 26.80
CA ASP A 368 4.12 6.14 25.97
C ASP A 368 2.86 5.38 26.37
N ASP A 369 2.61 5.21 27.67
CA ASP A 369 1.42 4.56 28.22
C ASP A 369 0.12 5.36 27.93
N ASN A 370 0.23 6.68 27.79
CA ASN A 370 -0.89 7.59 27.55
C ASN A 370 -0.88 8.20 26.15
N TRP A 371 -0.24 7.55 25.19
CA TRP A 371 -0.06 8.03 23.81
C TRP A 371 -1.36 8.50 23.13
N VAL A 372 -2.51 7.93 23.49
CA VAL A 372 -3.83 8.28 22.94
C VAL A 372 -4.21 9.74 23.22
N LYS A 373 -3.62 10.37 24.25
CA LYS A 373 -3.84 11.78 24.61
C LYS A 373 -3.01 12.74 23.76
N TRP A 374 -2.17 12.22 22.86
CA TRP A 374 -1.38 13.04 21.95
C TRP A 374 -2.28 13.84 21.01
N THR A 375 -1.93 15.12 20.84
CA THR A 375 -2.61 16.04 19.93
C THR A 375 -1.59 16.79 19.07
N ALA A 376 -1.95 17.07 17.83
CA ALA A 376 -1.10 17.83 16.92
C ALA A 376 -1.08 19.31 17.34
N VAL A 377 0.11 19.88 17.47
CA VAL A 377 0.32 21.28 17.87
C VAL A 377 0.98 22.03 16.70
N PRO A 378 0.40 23.14 16.24
CA PRO A 378 0.93 23.94 15.13
C PRO A 378 2.32 24.44 15.40
#